data_AF-A0A379E846-F1
#
_entry.id   AF-A0A379E846-F1
#
_cell.length_a   1.000
_cell.length_b   1.000
_cell.length_c   1.000
_cell.angle_alpha   90.00
_cell.angle_beta   90.00
_cell.angle_gamma   90.00
#
_symmetry.space_group_name_H-M   'P 1'
#
loop_
_entity.id
_entity.type
_entity.pdbx_description
1 polymer ?
#
loop_
_entity_poly.entity_id
_entity_poly.type
_entity_poly.pdbx_seq_one_letter_code
_entity_poly.pdbx_strand_id
1 'polypeptide(L)'
;MRHKSFFNLILLMLFVLLSAAKCSHNKQEKTKQEEALILFEKALQMRKREDYEAALSYYTQSIEKDSSLYGTFLNRGYVKEILKDTLGAIQDYTIASRLNKADPVSLCNLGAIYAEKQEFEVARKYFLNAILVDSLEANPYYNLGLIAYECRQFQEAIPFFKHFMELKDTVSKRLLADDLYEEQMLQYEAYRAYSLFYIGLAYKNLDQIDSAIYYLKLAIPEGVSEARDSLNLINENPKIKEK
;
A
#
# COMPACT_ATOMS: atom_id res chain seq x y z
N MET A 1 27.51 27.18 58.79
CA MET A 1 28.01 26.77 57.45
C MET A 1 27.76 25.29 57.09
N ARG A 2 27.44 24.37 58.02
CA ARG A 2 27.22 22.94 57.71
C ARG A 2 25.97 22.61 56.87
N HIS A 3 24.88 23.39 56.95
CA HIS A 3 23.63 23.10 56.24
C HIS A 3 23.70 23.25 54.70
N LYS A 4 24.50 24.19 54.17
CA LYS A 4 24.64 24.38 52.71
C LYS A 4 25.40 23.23 52.03
N SER A 5 26.36 22.63 52.73
CA SER A 5 27.15 21.49 52.22
C SER A 5 26.28 20.22 52.09
N PHE A 6 25.46 19.95 53.11
CA PHE A 6 24.55 18.79 53.10
C PHE A 6 23.48 18.88 52.02
N PHE A 7 22.90 20.07 51.81
CA PHE A 7 21.91 20.31 50.76
C PHE A 7 22.48 20.13 49.34
N ASN A 8 23.70 20.63 49.08
CA ASN A 8 24.36 20.44 47.79
C ASN A 8 24.73 18.97 47.51
N LEU A 9 25.07 18.20 48.54
CA LEU A 9 25.36 16.77 48.41
C LEU A 9 24.12 15.96 48.02
N ILE A 10 22.96 16.28 48.62
CA ILE A 10 21.67 15.67 48.31
C ILE A 10 21.26 15.98 46.85
N LEU A 11 21.42 17.24 46.42
CA LEU A 11 21.09 17.66 45.06
C LEU A 11 21.96 16.95 44.00
N LEU A 12 23.25 16.78 44.28
CA LEU A 12 24.18 16.05 43.42
C LEU A 12 23.82 14.56 43.33
N MET A 13 23.47 13.91 44.45
CA MET A 13 23.01 12.52 44.47
C MET A 13 21.71 12.32 43.68
N LEU A 14 20.73 13.24 43.82
CA LEU A 14 19.49 13.21 43.04
C LEU A 14 19.76 13.31 41.52
N PHE A 15 20.69 14.17 41.11
CA PHE A 15 21.05 14.32 39.69
C PHE A 15 21.73 13.07 39.12
N VAL A 16 22.63 12.43 39.89
CA VAL A 16 23.29 11.17 39.50
C VAL A 16 22.30 10.01 39.43
N LEU A 17 21.33 9.93 40.35
CA LEU A 17 20.28 8.91 40.30
C LEU A 17 19.35 9.09 39.10
N LEU A 18 18.98 10.35 38.78
CA LEU A 18 18.16 10.67 37.61
C LEU A 18 18.89 10.36 36.29
N SER A 19 20.20 10.64 36.19
CA SER A 19 20.98 10.34 35.00
C SER A 19 21.21 8.83 34.82
N ALA A 20 21.47 8.09 35.91
CA ALA A 20 21.57 6.64 35.89
C ALA A 20 20.25 5.97 35.50
N ALA A 21 19.12 6.44 36.05
CA ALA A 21 17.79 5.95 35.69
C ALA A 21 17.44 6.21 34.22
N LYS A 22 17.80 7.39 33.69
CA LYS A 22 17.61 7.71 32.27
C LYS A 22 18.49 6.82 31.37
N CYS A 23 19.73 6.55 31.78
CA CYS A 23 20.65 5.68 31.04
C CYS A 23 20.17 4.21 31.04
N SER A 24 19.72 3.68 32.18
CA SER A 24 19.20 2.32 32.28
C SER A 24 17.89 2.14 31.50
N HIS A 25 16.98 3.13 31.57
CA HIS A 25 15.75 3.14 30.79
C HIS A 25 16.04 3.10 29.29
N ASN A 26 16.93 3.98 28.82
CA ASN A 26 17.31 4.06 27.40
C ASN A 26 17.97 2.74 26.92
N LYS A 27 18.79 2.11 27.76
CA LYS A 27 19.38 0.80 27.43
C LYS A 27 18.33 -0.31 27.34
N GLN A 28 17.37 -0.34 28.26
CA GLN A 28 16.31 -1.36 28.29
C GLN A 28 15.33 -1.19 27.12
N GLU A 29 14.99 0.05 26.78
CA GLU A 29 14.15 0.40 25.62
C GLU A 29 14.83 -0.03 24.31
N LYS A 30 16.13 0.27 24.17
CA LYS A 30 16.93 -0.19 23.03
C LYS A 30 16.94 -1.73 22.89
N THR A 31 17.07 -2.46 24.00
CA THR A 31 17.03 -3.93 23.97
C THR A 31 15.66 -4.46 23.54
N LYS A 32 14.55 -3.83 23.97
CA LYS A 32 13.20 -4.22 23.53
C LYS A 32 12.99 -3.99 22.03
N GLN A 33 13.48 -2.88 21.50
CA GLN A 33 13.43 -2.58 20.07
C GLN A 33 14.22 -3.60 19.24
N GLU A 34 15.43 -3.96 19.68
CA GLU A 34 16.24 -4.99 19.03
C GLU A 34 15.55 -6.37 19.03
N GLU A 35 14.96 -6.77 20.16
CA GLU A 35 14.17 -8.01 20.23
C GLU A 35 12.95 -7.98 19.29
N ALA A 36 12.23 -6.86 19.25
CA ALA A 36 11.07 -6.67 18.38
C ALA A 36 11.44 -6.77 16.89
N LEU A 37 12.57 -6.20 16.49
CA LEU A 37 13.11 -6.28 15.13
C LEU A 37 13.48 -7.72 14.77
N ILE A 38 14.13 -8.47 15.66
CA ILE A 38 14.46 -9.89 15.41
C ILE A 38 13.18 -10.72 15.20
N LEU A 39 12.13 -10.46 15.98
CA LEU A 39 10.84 -11.14 15.84
C LEU A 39 10.14 -10.73 14.53
N PHE A 40 10.22 -9.45 14.15
CA PHE A 40 9.72 -8.94 12.87
C PHE A 40 10.39 -9.63 11.68
N GLU A 41 11.72 -9.75 11.69
CA GLU A 41 12.47 -10.46 10.64
C GLU A 41 12.11 -11.95 10.54
N LYS A 42 11.92 -12.62 11.68
CA LYS A 42 11.42 -14.00 11.70
C LYS A 42 10.03 -14.10 11.08
N ALA A 43 9.14 -13.16 11.38
CA ALA A 43 7.81 -13.13 10.80
C ALA A 43 7.84 -12.93 9.28
N LEU A 44 8.72 -12.05 8.77
CA LEU A 44 8.93 -11.87 7.33
C LEU A 44 9.41 -13.17 6.65
N GLN A 45 10.31 -13.91 7.29
CA GLN A 45 10.76 -15.22 6.79
C GLN A 45 9.64 -16.25 6.74
N MET A 46 8.78 -16.31 7.77
CA MET A 46 7.62 -17.21 7.76
C MET A 46 6.61 -16.80 6.68
N ARG A 47 6.33 -15.50 6.52
CA ARG A 47 5.48 -14.97 5.45
C ARG A 47 6.00 -15.35 4.06
N LYS A 48 7.32 -15.25 3.83
CA LYS A 48 7.96 -15.63 2.56
C LYS A 48 7.86 -17.13 2.27
N ARG A 49 7.71 -17.96 3.31
CA ARG A 49 7.46 -19.41 3.22
C ARG A 49 5.97 -19.74 3.18
N GLU A 50 5.10 -18.74 3.15
CA GLU A 50 3.64 -18.88 3.20
C GLU A 50 3.13 -19.55 4.49
N ASP A 51 3.95 -19.60 5.55
CA ASP A 51 3.54 -20.01 6.90
C ASP A 51 2.93 -18.81 7.63
N TYR A 52 1.69 -18.51 7.25
CA TYR A 52 0.97 -17.31 7.67
C TYR A 52 0.60 -17.33 9.15
N GLU A 53 0.32 -18.49 9.72
CA GLU A 53 0.03 -18.69 11.14
C GLU A 53 1.28 -18.43 11.99
N ALA A 54 2.44 -18.96 11.60
CA ALA A 54 3.69 -18.65 12.29
C ALA A 54 4.08 -17.17 12.13
N ALA A 55 3.89 -16.59 10.94
CA ALA A 55 4.12 -15.16 10.71
C ALA A 55 3.26 -14.29 11.64
N LEU A 56 1.96 -14.59 11.74
CA LEU A 56 1.01 -13.89 12.62
C LEU A 56 1.44 -13.95 14.09
N SER A 57 1.92 -15.10 14.55
CA SER A 57 2.45 -15.30 15.90
C SER A 57 3.68 -14.44 16.16
N TYR A 58 4.67 -14.47 15.26
CA TYR A 58 5.90 -13.68 15.42
C TYR A 58 5.66 -12.17 15.32
N TYR A 59 4.76 -11.71 14.43
CA TYR A 59 4.37 -10.30 14.40
C TYR A 59 3.70 -9.86 15.70
N THR A 60 2.86 -10.70 16.29
CA THR A 60 2.20 -10.40 17.57
C THR A 60 3.22 -10.29 18.70
N GLN A 61 4.18 -11.23 18.78
CA GLN A 61 5.28 -11.15 19.74
C GLN A 61 6.16 -9.90 19.51
N SER A 62 6.41 -9.52 18.25
CA SER A 62 7.15 -8.29 17.92
C SER A 62 6.44 -7.05 18.47
N ILE A 63 5.11 -6.94 18.28
CA ILE A 63 4.29 -5.84 18.82
C ILE A 63 4.28 -5.82 20.35
N GLU A 64 4.25 -6.98 21.01
CA GLU A 64 4.34 -7.08 22.47
C GLU A 64 5.67 -6.56 23.02
N LYS A 65 6.75 -6.68 22.25
CA LYS A 65 8.07 -6.14 22.58
C LYS A 65 8.17 -4.65 22.31
N ASP A 66 7.74 -4.22 21.14
CA ASP A 66 7.70 -2.82 20.73
C ASP A 66 6.54 -2.54 19.76
N SER A 67 5.56 -1.79 20.23
CA SER A 67 4.40 -1.35 19.45
C SER A 67 4.64 -0.09 18.59
N SER A 68 5.87 0.43 18.52
CA SER A 68 6.20 1.61 17.71
C SER A 68 6.59 1.28 16.26
N LEU A 69 6.90 0.01 15.98
CA LEU A 69 7.28 -0.48 14.66
C LEU A 69 6.06 -0.56 13.74
N TYR A 70 5.80 0.50 12.97
CA TYR A 70 4.67 0.55 12.03
C TYR A 70 4.70 -0.61 11.01
N GLY A 71 5.89 -1.00 10.55
CA GLY A 71 6.09 -2.11 9.61
C GLY A 71 5.57 -3.45 10.13
N THR A 72 5.61 -3.68 11.44
CA THR A 72 5.07 -4.89 12.07
C THR A 72 3.54 -4.94 11.96
N PHE A 73 2.86 -3.82 12.20
CA PHE A 73 1.40 -3.74 12.00
C PHE A 73 1.04 -3.87 10.52
N LEU A 74 1.74 -3.16 9.63
CA LEU A 74 1.50 -3.23 8.19
C LEU A 74 1.58 -4.68 7.68
N ASN A 75 2.66 -5.39 7.98
CA ASN A 75 2.83 -6.76 7.51
C ASN A 75 1.89 -7.76 8.20
N ARG A 76 1.55 -7.55 9.48
CA ARG A 76 0.54 -8.38 10.16
C ARG A 76 -0.86 -8.18 9.56
N GLY A 77 -1.20 -6.95 9.18
CA GLY A 77 -2.43 -6.64 8.47
C GLY A 77 -2.54 -7.42 7.16
N TYR A 78 -1.45 -7.45 6.37
CA TYR A 78 -1.39 -8.22 5.13
C TYR A 78 -1.60 -9.73 5.36
N VAL A 79 -0.94 -10.30 6.37
CA VAL A 79 -1.14 -11.71 6.73
C VAL A 79 -2.59 -11.99 7.17
N LYS A 80 -3.21 -11.07 7.91
CA LYS A 80 -4.61 -11.19 8.30
C LYS A 80 -5.57 -11.15 7.10
N GLU A 81 -5.30 -10.35 6.07
CA GLU A 81 -6.10 -10.36 4.84
C GLU A 81 -6.04 -11.72 4.12
N ILE A 82 -4.85 -12.32 4.02
CA ILE A 82 -4.68 -13.66 3.46
C ILE A 82 -5.50 -14.69 4.26
N LEU A 83 -5.44 -14.60 5.59
CA LEU A 83 -6.19 -15.44 6.52
C LEU A 83 -7.68 -15.05 6.65
N LYS A 84 -8.17 -14.11 5.83
CA LYS A 84 -9.56 -13.63 5.80
C LYS A 84 -10.04 -12.95 7.10
N ASP A 85 -9.13 -12.52 7.96
CA ASP A 85 -9.40 -11.62 9.09
C ASP A 85 -9.36 -10.16 8.62
N THR A 86 -10.36 -9.77 7.81
CA THR A 86 -10.46 -8.42 7.25
C THR A 86 -10.59 -7.35 8.34
N LEU A 87 -11.31 -7.63 9.43
CA LEU A 87 -11.48 -6.67 10.53
C LEU A 87 -10.16 -6.43 11.27
N GLY A 88 -9.41 -7.49 11.57
CA GLY A 88 -8.10 -7.37 12.18
C GLY A 88 -7.08 -6.70 11.26
N ALA A 89 -7.18 -6.89 9.94
CA ALA A 89 -6.35 -6.19 8.97
C ALA A 89 -6.61 -4.67 8.96
N ILE A 90 -7.89 -4.25 8.93
CA ILE A 90 -8.28 -2.83 9.03
C ILE A 90 -7.71 -2.21 10.30
N GLN A 91 -7.80 -2.91 11.44
CA GLN A 91 -7.24 -2.42 12.71
C GLN A 91 -5.73 -2.20 12.60
N ASP A 92 -4.99 -3.17 12.09
CA ASP A 92 -3.54 -3.10 11.97
C ASP A 92 -3.09 -2.00 10.99
N TYR A 93 -3.72 -1.89 9.82
CA TYR A 93 -3.42 -0.79 8.88
C TYR A 93 -3.79 0.59 9.41
N THR A 94 -4.87 0.68 10.19
CA THR A 94 -5.24 1.93 10.87
C THR A 94 -4.19 2.33 11.91
N ILE A 95 -3.60 1.37 12.62
CA ILE A 95 -2.50 1.65 13.55
C ILE A 95 -1.23 2.04 12.78
N ALA A 96 -0.87 1.28 11.75
CA ALA A 96 0.32 1.54 10.93
C ALA A 96 0.30 2.95 10.31
N SER A 97 -0.83 3.35 9.70
CA SER A 97 -1.01 4.70 9.12
C SER A 97 -0.94 5.84 10.15
N ARG A 98 -1.25 5.57 11.42
CA ARG A 98 -1.09 6.56 12.52
C ARG A 98 0.36 6.65 13.00
N LEU A 99 1.06 5.53 13.05
CA LEU A 99 2.47 5.46 13.46
C LEU A 99 3.40 6.07 12.42
N ASN A 100 3.15 5.82 11.13
CA ASN A 100 3.90 6.43 10.03
C ASN A 100 2.96 7.15 9.06
N LYS A 101 2.88 8.47 9.20
CA LYS A 101 2.06 9.34 8.34
C LYS A 101 2.71 9.65 6.99
N ALA A 102 3.97 9.28 6.79
CA ALA A 102 4.73 9.53 5.57
C ALA A 102 4.76 8.32 4.63
N ASP A 103 4.20 7.18 5.05
CA ASP A 103 4.10 5.98 4.23
C ASP A 103 2.66 5.81 3.69
N PRO A 104 2.46 5.82 2.37
CA PRO A 104 1.13 5.67 1.77
C PRO A 104 0.59 4.24 1.83
N VAL A 105 1.44 3.21 2.02
CA VAL A 105 1.07 1.80 1.79
C VAL A 105 -0.10 1.36 2.67
N SER A 106 -0.12 1.77 3.95
CA SER A 106 -1.24 1.45 4.85
C SER A 106 -2.56 2.08 4.41
N LEU A 107 -2.52 3.28 3.80
CA LEU A 107 -3.70 3.94 3.24
C LEU A 107 -4.16 3.23 1.96
N CYS A 108 -3.23 2.79 1.10
CA CYS A 108 -3.53 1.99 -0.08
C CYS A 108 -4.28 0.70 0.29
N ASN A 109 -3.79 -0.05 1.29
CA ASN A 109 -4.41 -1.30 1.71
C ASN A 109 -5.79 -1.08 2.32
N LEU A 110 -5.97 -0.04 3.14
CA LEU A 110 -7.31 0.35 3.61
C LEU A 110 -8.24 0.67 2.43
N GLY A 111 -7.78 1.47 1.48
CA GLY A 111 -8.53 1.79 0.27
C GLY A 111 -8.97 0.54 -0.51
N ALA A 112 -8.06 -0.42 -0.67
CA ALA A 112 -8.33 -1.68 -1.36
C ALA A 112 -9.41 -2.50 -0.64
N ILE A 113 -9.31 -2.66 0.69
CA ILE A 113 -10.33 -3.36 1.49
C ILE A 113 -11.70 -2.71 1.32
N TYR A 114 -11.79 -1.39 1.40
CA TYR A 114 -13.07 -0.70 1.22
C TYR A 114 -13.59 -0.79 -0.23
N ALA A 115 -12.71 -0.85 -1.23
CA ALA A 115 -13.08 -1.05 -2.62
C ALA A 115 -13.65 -2.46 -2.85
N GLU A 116 -13.04 -3.51 -2.28
CA GLU A 116 -13.55 -4.88 -2.32
C GLU A 116 -14.94 -5.00 -1.69
N LYS A 117 -15.20 -4.21 -0.63
CA LYS A 117 -16.51 -4.11 0.02
C LYS A 117 -17.51 -3.23 -0.75
N GLN A 118 -17.13 -2.69 -1.90
CA GLN A 118 -17.91 -1.73 -2.70
C GLN A 118 -18.27 -0.44 -1.95
N GLU A 119 -17.55 -0.12 -0.87
CA GLU A 119 -17.66 1.14 -0.15
C GLU A 119 -16.82 2.22 -0.86
N PHE A 120 -17.15 2.48 -2.13
CA PHE A 120 -16.31 3.27 -3.05
C PHE A 120 -15.98 4.68 -2.55
N GLU A 121 -16.92 5.37 -1.90
CA GLU A 121 -16.66 6.70 -1.34
C GLU A 121 -15.63 6.69 -0.21
N VAL A 122 -15.59 5.60 0.58
CA VAL A 122 -14.60 5.43 1.63
C VAL A 122 -13.25 5.06 1.01
N ALA A 123 -13.24 4.13 0.06
CA ALA A 123 -12.04 3.73 -0.67
C ALA A 123 -11.36 4.92 -1.37
N ARG A 124 -12.14 5.76 -2.09
CA ARG A 124 -11.63 6.98 -2.75
C ARG A 124 -10.94 7.91 -1.77
N LYS A 125 -11.49 8.12 -0.57
CA LYS A 125 -10.86 8.97 0.46
C LYS A 125 -9.50 8.42 0.88
N TYR A 126 -9.38 7.11 1.08
CA TYR A 126 -8.10 6.48 1.43
C TYR A 126 -7.07 6.59 0.31
N PHE A 127 -7.46 6.32 -0.94
CA PHE A 127 -6.56 6.45 -2.08
C PHE A 127 -6.13 7.90 -2.35
N LEU A 128 -7.04 8.86 -2.26
CA LEU A 128 -6.69 10.28 -2.38
C LEU A 128 -5.75 10.72 -1.25
N ASN A 129 -5.96 10.25 -0.02
CA ASN A 129 -5.03 10.51 1.07
C ASN A 129 -3.66 9.86 0.82
N ALA A 130 -3.60 8.66 0.25
CA ALA A 130 -2.34 8.02 -0.12
C ALA A 130 -1.56 8.86 -1.16
N ILE A 131 -2.25 9.39 -2.17
CA ILE A 131 -1.67 10.30 -3.19
C ILE A 131 -1.17 11.60 -2.55
N LEU A 132 -1.89 12.14 -1.56
CA LEU A 132 -1.45 13.33 -0.83
C LEU A 132 -0.18 13.10 -0.01
N VAL A 133 0.01 11.87 0.51
CA VAL A 133 1.22 11.47 1.25
C VAL A 133 2.39 11.28 0.29
N ASP A 134 2.17 10.55 -0.80
CA ASP A 134 3.17 10.30 -1.84
C ASP A 134 2.50 10.22 -3.22
N SER A 135 2.69 11.28 -4.01
CA SER A 135 2.10 11.38 -5.34
C SER A 135 2.72 10.41 -6.35
N LEU A 136 3.85 9.79 -6.02
CA LEU A 136 4.56 8.82 -6.86
C LEU A 136 4.21 7.37 -6.53
N GLU A 137 3.34 7.14 -5.53
CA GLU A 137 2.80 5.82 -5.24
C GLU A 137 1.74 5.44 -6.30
N ALA A 138 1.98 4.37 -7.04
CA ALA A 138 1.19 4.07 -8.24
C ALA A 138 -0.16 3.42 -7.92
N ASN A 139 -0.22 2.52 -6.94
CA ASN A 139 -1.39 1.70 -6.67
C ASN A 139 -2.71 2.49 -6.46
N PRO A 140 -2.73 3.65 -5.77
CA PRO A 140 -3.91 4.48 -5.66
C PRO A 140 -4.52 4.90 -6.99
N TYR A 141 -3.70 5.24 -7.99
CA TYR A 141 -4.19 5.70 -9.29
C TYR A 141 -4.91 4.58 -10.04
N TYR A 142 -4.34 3.38 -10.07
CA TYR A 142 -5.01 2.23 -10.70
C TYR A 142 -6.36 1.95 -10.04
N ASN A 143 -6.40 1.91 -8.70
CA ASN A 143 -7.64 1.62 -7.96
C ASN A 143 -8.69 2.74 -8.10
N LEU A 144 -8.29 4.01 -8.13
CA LEU A 144 -9.20 5.12 -8.43
C LEU A 144 -9.75 5.04 -9.86
N GLY A 145 -8.93 4.62 -10.83
CA GLY A 145 -9.36 4.35 -12.20
C GLY A 145 -10.42 3.24 -12.25
N LEU A 146 -10.21 2.13 -11.54
CA LEU A 146 -11.19 1.05 -11.42
C LEU A 146 -12.49 1.53 -10.77
N ILE A 147 -12.41 2.22 -9.63
CA ILE A 147 -13.59 2.74 -8.93
C ILE A 147 -14.38 3.70 -9.83
N ALA A 148 -13.70 4.64 -10.50
CA ALA A 148 -14.35 5.57 -11.42
C ALA A 148 -15.02 4.84 -12.58
N TYR A 149 -14.36 3.81 -13.14
CA TYR A 149 -14.92 2.98 -14.20
C TYR A 149 -16.19 2.24 -13.74
N GLU A 150 -16.15 1.58 -12.58
CA GLU A 150 -17.29 0.88 -11.97
C GLU A 150 -18.45 1.84 -11.69
N CYS A 151 -18.15 3.06 -11.25
CA CYS A 151 -19.14 4.13 -11.05
C CYS A 151 -19.62 4.78 -12.36
N ARG A 152 -19.22 4.25 -13.54
CA ARG A 152 -19.51 4.79 -14.88
C ARG A 152 -19.01 6.21 -15.13
N GLN A 153 -18.03 6.67 -14.34
CA GLN A 153 -17.34 7.95 -14.48
C GLN A 153 -16.18 7.80 -15.47
N PHE A 154 -16.49 7.40 -16.71
CA PHE A 154 -15.48 7.00 -17.70
C PHE A 154 -14.48 8.12 -18.03
N GLN A 155 -14.93 9.38 -18.08
CA GLN A 155 -14.08 10.54 -18.32
C GLN A 155 -13.06 10.75 -17.19
N GLU A 156 -13.44 10.43 -15.95
CA GLU A 156 -12.58 10.53 -14.76
C GLU A 156 -11.63 9.32 -14.64
N ALA A 157 -12.06 8.13 -15.06
CA ALA A 157 -11.25 6.92 -15.00
C ALA A 157 -9.98 6.99 -15.88
N ILE A 158 -10.11 7.56 -17.09
CA ILE A 158 -9.02 7.63 -18.08
C ILE A 158 -7.73 8.29 -17.54
N PRO A 159 -7.76 9.52 -16.97
CA PRO A 159 -6.54 10.15 -16.47
C PRO A 159 -5.89 9.38 -15.33
N PHE A 160 -6.65 8.69 -14.47
CA PHE A 160 -6.10 7.85 -13.41
C PHE A 160 -5.29 6.68 -13.98
N PHE A 161 -5.85 5.94 -14.94
CA PHE A 161 -5.13 4.86 -15.61
C PHE A 161 -3.91 5.36 -16.39
N LYS A 162 -4.01 6.51 -17.08
CA LYS A 162 -2.87 7.12 -17.78
C LYS A 162 -1.73 7.44 -16.81
N HIS A 163 -2.05 8.09 -15.70
CA HIS A 163 -1.04 8.46 -14.72
C HIS A 163 -0.40 7.23 -14.06
N PHE A 164 -1.18 6.19 -13.77
CA PHE A 164 -0.64 4.91 -13.32
C PHE A 164 0.44 4.40 -14.29
N MET A 165 0.15 4.35 -15.59
CA MET A 165 1.11 3.87 -16.59
C MET A 165 2.38 4.75 -16.71
N GLU A 166 2.25 6.07 -16.53
CA GLU A 166 3.37 7.02 -16.56
C GLU A 166 4.37 6.79 -15.41
N LEU A 167 3.94 6.21 -14.29
CA LEU A 167 4.78 5.94 -13.12
C LEU A 167 5.71 4.73 -13.28
N LYS A 168 5.76 4.07 -14.45
CA LYS A 168 6.52 2.83 -14.68
C LYS A 168 7.98 2.92 -14.25
N ASP A 169 8.67 3.98 -14.67
CA ASP A 169 10.08 4.17 -14.33
C ASP A 169 10.28 4.42 -12.83
N THR A 170 9.33 5.11 -12.19
CA THR A 170 9.36 5.38 -10.75
C THR A 170 9.17 4.09 -9.95
N VAL A 171 8.18 3.27 -10.34
CA VAL A 171 7.93 1.97 -9.72
C VAL A 171 9.12 1.05 -9.88
N SER A 172 9.66 0.92 -11.10
CA SER A 172 10.85 0.10 -11.35
C SER A 172 12.04 0.50 -10.46
N LYS A 173 12.31 1.81 -10.33
CA LYS A 173 13.40 2.30 -9.47
C LYS A 173 13.17 2.01 -7.99
N ARG A 174 11.94 2.17 -7.50
CA ARG A 174 11.59 1.87 -6.09
C ARG A 174 11.73 0.39 -5.80
N LEU A 175 11.17 -0.47 -6.65
CA LEU A 175 11.26 -1.91 -6.49
C LEU A 175 12.71 -2.43 -6.54
N LEU A 176 13.57 -1.83 -7.38
CA LEU A 176 15.01 -2.15 -7.38
C LEU A 176 15.70 -1.70 -6.08
N ALA A 177 15.32 -0.54 -5.53
CA ALA A 177 15.89 -0.05 -4.28
C ALA A 177 15.48 -0.91 -3.07
N ASP A 178 14.27 -1.48 -3.10
CA ASP A 178 13.71 -2.30 -2.04
C ASP A 178 13.99 -3.81 -2.20
N ASP A 179 14.71 -4.23 -3.26
CA ASP A 179 14.96 -5.63 -3.61
C ASP A 179 13.67 -6.46 -3.87
N LEU A 180 12.65 -5.80 -4.43
CA LEU A 180 11.31 -6.35 -4.71
C LEU A 180 10.98 -6.43 -6.21
N TYR A 181 11.95 -6.09 -7.08
CA TYR A 181 11.71 -6.00 -8.54
C TYR A 181 11.19 -7.31 -9.15
N GLU A 182 11.86 -8.43 -8.89
CA GLU A 182 11.46 -9.74 -9.42
C GLU A 182 10.10 -10.19 -8.85
N GLU A 183 9.79 -9.82 -7.61
CA GLU A 183 8.56 -10.22 -6.93
C GLU A 183 7.33 -9.40 -7.42
N GLN A 184 7.49 -8.11 -7.74
CA GLN A 184 6.36 -7.18 -7.92
C GLN A 184 6.25 -6.55 -9.32
N MET A 185 7.31 -6.49 -10.11
CA MET A 185 7.26 -5.79 -11.40
C MET A 185 6.30 -6.48 -12.39
N LEU A 186 6.21 -7.81 -12.36
CA LEU A 186 5.28 -8.55 -13.21
C LEU A 186 3.82 -8.18 -12.94
N GLN A 187 3.46 -8.00 -11.66
CA GLN A 187 2.12 -7.56 -11.28
C GLN A 187 1.84 -6.13 -11.77
N TYR A 188 2.81 -5.23 -11.65
CA TYR A 188 2.69 -3.87 -12.15
C TYR A 188 2.48 -3.83 -13.67
N GLU A 189 3.24 -4.61 -14.45
CA GLU A 189 3.06 -4.68 -15.90
C GLU A 189 1.69 -5.25 -16.29
N ALA A 190 1.19 -6.24 -15.54
CA ALA A 190 -0.18 -6.73 -15.74
C ALA A 190 -1.21 -5.60 -15.51
N TYR A 191 -1.11 -4.84 -14.42
CA TYR A 191 -1.99 -3.70 -14.18
C TYR A 191 -1.83 -2.59 -15.22
N ARG A 192 -0.63 -2.41 -15.77
CA ARG A 192 -0.36 -1.46 -16.87
C ARG A 192 -1.10 -1.90 -18.14
N ALA A 193 -1.05 -3.20 -18.46
CA ALA A 193 -1.78 -3.77 -19.59
C ALA A 193 -3.30 -3.64 -19.41
N TYR A 194 -3.82 -3.93 -18.22
CA TYR A 194 -5.24 -3.74 -17.89
C TYR A 194 -5.65 -2.25 -17.91
N SER A 195 -4.75 -1.33 -17.55
CA SER A 195 -5.00 0.11 -17.67
C SER A 195 -5.28 0.51 -19.13
N LEU A 196 -4.53 -0.03 -20.11
CA LEU A 196 -4.81 0.17 -21.53
C LEU A 196 -6.20 -0.36 -21.90
N PHE A 197 -6.54 -1.56 -21.43
CA PHE A 197 -7.85 -2.17 -21.68
C PHE A 197 -9.00 -1.32 -21.13
N TYR A 198 -8.95 -0.91 -19.87
CA TYR A 198 -9.98 -0.08 -19.25
C TYR A 198 -10.09 1.31 -19.89
N ILE A 199 -8.98 1.91 -20.31
CA ILE A 199 -9.01 3.15 -21.10
C ILE A 199 -9.77 2.92 -22.42
N GLY A 200 -9.49 1.81 -23.12
CA GLY A 200 -10.20 1.44 -24.34
C GLY A 200 -11.70 1.27 -24.13
N LEU A 201 -12.10 0.60 -23.05
CA LEU A 201 -13.51 0.46 -22.68
C LEU A 201 -14.15 1.78 -22.26
N ALA A 202 -13.43 2.64 -21.54
CA ALA A 202 -13.92 3.96 -21.16
C ALA A 202 -14.22 4.82 -22.39
N TYR A 203 -13.29 4.87 -23.37
CA TYR A 203 -13.53 5.56 -24.63
C TYR A 203 -14.69 4.98 -25.44
N LYS A 204 -14.85 3.65 -25.45
CA LYS A 204 -16.00 3.00 -26.08
C LYS A 204 -17.32 3.49 -25.47
N ASN A 205 -17.40 3.56 -24.13
CA ASN A 205 -18.60 4.05 -23.43
C ASN A 205 -18.84 5.56 -23.63
N LEU A 206 -17.80 6.32 -23.99
CA LEU A 206 -17.87 7.74 -24.34
C LEU A 206 -18.12 7.98 -25.84
N ASP A 207 -18.39 6.93 -26.64
CA ASP A 207 -18.56 6.96 -28.10
C ASP A 207 -17.33 7.49 -28.87
N GLN A 208 -16.14 7.40 -28.26
CA GLN A 208 -14.87 7.79 -28.88
C GLN A 208 -14.18 6.58 -29.50
N ILE A 209 -14.79 6.05 -30.57
CA ILE A 209 -14.47 4.75 -31.16
C ILE A 209 -13.01 4.61 -31.60
N ASP A 210 -12.43 5.62 -32.26
CA ASP A 210 -11.04 5.54 -32.74
C ASP A 210 -10.05 5.38 -31.59
N SER A 211 -10.28 6.12 -30.50
CA SER A 211 -9.48 6.01 -29.28
C SER A 211 -9.70 4.67 -28.59
N ALA A 212 -10.95 4.19 -28.53
CA ALA A 212 -11.25 2.86 -28.00
C ALA A 212 -10.47 1.76 -28.74
N ILE A 213 -10.52 1.75 -30.08
CA ILE A 213 -9.80 0.78 -30.92
C ILE A 213 -8.30 0.88 -30.70
N TYR A 214 -7.75 2.10 -30.65
CA TYR A 214 -6.32 2.33 -30.42
C TYR A 214 -5.84 1.67 -29.12
N TYR A 215 -6.49 1.97 -27.99
CA TYR A 215 -6.08 1.45 -26.69
C TYR A 215 -6.31 -0.05 -26.54
N LEU A 216 -7.42 -0.59 -27.07
CA LEU A 216 -7.66 -2.04 -27.05
C LEU A 216 -6.60 -2.80 -27.88
N LYS A 217 -6.17 -2.25 -29.03
CA LYS A 217 -5.07 -2.83 -29.83
C LYS A 217 -3.74 -2.83 -29.08
N LEU A 218 -3.46 -1.82 -28.25
CA LEU A 218 -2.26 -1.79 -27.41
C LEU A 218 -2.29 -2.82 -26.28
N ALA A 219 -3.46 -3.14 -25.73
CA ALA A 219 -3.59 -4.09 -24.62
C ALA A 219 -3.37 -5.56 -25.05
N ILE A 220 -3.70 -5.91 -26.29
CA ILE A 220 -3.60 -7.29 -26.82
C ILE A 220 -2.17 -7.87 -26.76
N PRO A 221 -1.13 -7.21 -27.31
CA PRO A 221 0.23 -7.75 -27.25
C PRO A 221 0.80 -7.79 -25.82
N GLU A 222 0.20 -7.06 -24.89
CA GLU A 222 0.55 -7.04 -23.46
C GLU A 222 -0.17 -8.15 -22.66
N GLY A 223 -0.88 -9.06 -23.33
CA GLY A 223 -1.47 -10.25 -22.72
C GLY A 223 -2.96 -10.15 -22.34
N VAL A 224 -3.63 -9.02 -22.59
CA VAL A 224 -5.06 -8.86 -22.29
C VAL A 224 -5.90 -9.41 -23.45
N SER A 225 -6.25 -10.68 -23.38
CA SER A 225 -6.94 -11.39 -24.46
C SER A 225 -8.36 -10.88 -24.72
N GLU A 226 -9.03 -10.43 -23.67
CA GLU A 226 -10.40 -9.90 -23.60
C GLU A 226 -10.56 -8.60 -24.42
N ALA A 227 -9.45 -7.92 -24.70
CA ALA A 227 -9.41 -6.78 -25.60
C ALA A 227 -9.80 -7.16 -27.03
N ARG A 228 -9.53 -8.40 -27.48
CA ARG A 228 -9.94 -8.88 -28.82
C ARG A 228 -11.45 -8.96 -28.95
N ASP A 229 -12.12 -9.53 -27.96
CA ASP A 229 -13.58 -9.66 -27.95
C ASP A 229 -14.23 -8.28 -27.95
N SER A 230 -13.66 -7.36 -27.16
CA SER A 230 -14.11 -5.96 -27.12
C SER A 230 -13.98 -5.25 -28.47
N LEU A 231 -12.90 -5.51 -29.23
CA LEU A 231 -12.73 -4.99 -30.60
C LEU A 231 -13.73 -5.59 -31.59
N ASN A 232 -13.97 -6.89 -31.52
CA ASN A 232 -14.94 -7.57 -32.40
C ASN A 232 -16.34 -6.96 -32.21
N LEU A 233 -16.76 -6.75 -30.96
CA LEU A 233 -18.04 -6.10 -30.64
C LEU A 233 -18.14 -4.67 -31.18
N ILE A 234 -17.03 -3.92 -31.24
CA ILE A 234 -17.03 -2.58 -31.85
C ILE A 234 -17.21 -2.70 -33.37
N ASN A 235 -16.48 -3.61 -34.02
CA ASN A 235 -16.52 -3.78 -35.48
C ASN A 235 -17.85 -4.35 -35.99
N GLU A 236 -18.57 -5.11 -35.16
CA GLU A 236 -19.88 -5.65 -35.48
C GLU A 236 -21.02 -4.63 -35.35
N ASN A 237 -20.77 -3.48 -34.72
CA ASN A 237 -21.78 -2.45 -34.53
C ASN A 237 -22.17 -1.80 -35.87
N PRO A 238 -23.43 -1.94 -36.32
CA PRO A 238 -23.86 -1.44 -37.63
C PRO A 238 -23.74 0.08 -37.76
N LYS A 239 -23.79 0.84 -36.66
CA LYS A 239 -23.59 2.31 -36.68
C LYS A 239 -22.19 2.74 -37.10
N ILE A 240 -21.21 1.84 -37.04
CA ILE A 240 -19.80 2.11 -37.36
C ILE A 240 -19.47 1.68 -38.79
N LYS A 241 -20.22 0.72 -39.38
CA LYS A 241 -20.02 0.23 -40.75
C LYS A 241 -20.51 1.19 -41.86
N GLU A 242 -21.20 2.27 -41.50
CA GLU A 242 -21.81 3.23 -42.44
C GLU A 242 -21.02 4.54 -42.61
N LYS A 243 -19.81 4.65 -42.03
CA LYS A 243 -18.88 5.77 -42.24
C LYS A 243 -17.65 5.33 -43.00
#